data_AF-A0A1H9RU19-F1
#
_entry.id   AF-A0A1H9RU19-F1
#
_cell.length_a   1.000
_cell.length_b   1.000
_cell.length_c   1.000
_cell.angle_alpha   90.00
_cell.angle_beta   90.00
_cell.angle_gamma   90.00
#
_symmetry.space_group_name_H-M   'P 1'
#
loop_
_entity.id
_entity.type
_entity.pdbx_description
1 polymer ?
#
loop_
_entity_poly.entity_id
_entity_poly.type
_entity_poly.pdbx_seq_one_letter_code
_entity_poly.pdbx_strand_id
1 'polypeptide(L)'
;MSLITGYAAALLFALNLSMYALFYIIRKSSSRRVRIYVARYTRQIMKSHSAVGIAGSFAIILHIYTVTDGGSFFASKPVYTTGVVAGIFLILTLLSGYLRSRKANGFRRRNHQRASLFFTLTVIVHIIMSSL
;
A
#
# COMPACT_ATOMS: atom_id res chain seq x y z
N MET A 1 -13.45 16.29 -5.92
CA MET A 1 -13.34 14.85 -6.22
C MET A 1 -11.94 14.28 -5.97
N SER A 2 -10.84 15.01 -6.25
CA SER A 2 -9.46 14.53 -6.05
C SER A 2 -9.11 14.11 -4.62
N LEU A 3 -9.56 14.83 -3.59
CA LEU A 3 -9.24 14.51 -2.19
C LEU A 3 -9.91 13.20 -1.72
N ILE A 4 -11.14 12.95 -2.14
CA ILE A 4 -11.91 11.77 -1.72
C ILE A 4 -11.25 10.48 -2.24
N THR A 5 -10.84 10.47 -3.51
CA THR A 5 -10.16 9.32 -4.12
C THR A 5 -8.79 9.08 -3.50
N GLY A 6 -8.08 10.15 -3.13
CA GLY A 6 -6.83 10.08 -2.37
C GLY A 6 -7.00 9.46 -0.97
N TYR A 7 -7.98 9.93 -0.19
CA TYR A 7 -8.27 9.35 1.13
C TYR A 7 -8.76 7.90 1.05
N ALA A 8 -9.59 7.57 0.07
CA ALA A 8 -10.04 6.20 -0.17
C ALA A 8 -8.86 5.27 -0.48
N ALA A 9 -7.94 5.70 -1.35
CA ALA A 9 -6.71 4.96 -1.63
C ALA A 9 -5.87 4.78 -0.36
N ALA A 10 -5.63 5.84 0.40
CA ALA A 10 -4.86 5.79 1.65
C ALA A 10 -5.45 4.79 2.66
N LEU A 11 -6.78 4.78 2.82
CA LEU A 11 -7.46 3.82 3.69
C LEU A 11 -7.28 2.37 3.22
N LEU A 12 -7.47 2.11 1.92
CA LEU A 12 -7.31 0.76 1.34
C LEU A 12 -5.86 0.26 1.49
N PHE A 13 -4.87 1.13 1.33
CA PHE A 13 -3.47 0.77 1.55
C PHE A 13 -3.10 0.64 3.04
N ALA A 14 -3.70 1.42 3.93
CA ALA A 14 -3.55 1.23 5.37
C ALA A 14 -4.09 -0.14 5.83
N LEU A 15 -5.26 -0.55 5.29
CA LEU A 15 -5.79 -1.90 5.52
C LEU A 15 -4.84 -2.98 4.98
N ASN A 16 -4.24 -2.79 3.80
CA ASN A 16 -3.23 -3.71 3.28
C ASN A 16 -1.98 -3.79 4.17
N LEU A 17 -1.51 -2.64 4.66
CA LEU A 17 -0.34 -2.53 5.51
C LEU A 17 -0.56 -3.20 6.87
N SER A 18 -1.80 -3.25 7.37
CA SER A 18 -2.14 -3.92 8.64
C SER A 18 -1.66 -5.38 8.70
N MET A 19 -1.51 -6.05 7.56
CA MET A 19 -0.95 -7.40 7.48
C MET A 19 0.46 -7.49 8.05
N TYR A 20 1.28 -6.44 7.91
CA TYR A 20 2.60 -6.38 8.53
C TYR A 20 2.51 -6.45 10.06
N ALA A 21 1.62 -5.64 10.67
CA ALA A 21 1.40 -5.64 12.11
C ALA A 21 0.87 -6.99 12.60
N LEU A 22 -0.09 -7.59 11.90
CA LEU A 22 -0.62 -8.91 12.23
C LEU A 22 0.48 -9.99 12.21
N PHE A 23 1.33 -10.01 11.18
CA PHE A 23 2.45 -10.95 11.11
C PHE A 23 3.51 -10.70 12.19
N TYR A 24 3.73 -9.44 12.56
CA TYR A 24 4.62 -9.08 13.65
C TYR A 24 4.10 -9.65 14.99
N ILE A 25 2.80 -9.45 15.28
CA ILE A 25 2.16 -9.98 16.49
C ILE A 25 2.28 -11.51 16.55
N ILE A 26 2.02 -12.21 15.44
CA ILE A 26 2.15 -13.68 15.38
C ILE A 26 3.59 -14.12 15.71
N ARG A 27 4.60 -13.37 15.26
CA ARG A 27 6.02 -13.73 15.44
C ARG A 27 6.52 -13.42 16.85
N LYS A 28 6.06 -12.33 17.45
CA LYS A 28 6.61 -11.79 18.72
C LYS A 28 5.79 -12.11 19.96
N SER A 29 4.53 -12.51 19.82
CA SER A 29 3.71 -12.85 20.98
C SER A 29 4.19 -14.14 21.67
N SER A 30 4.41 -14.06 22.98
CA SER A 30 4.73 -15.21 23.83
C SER A 30 3.51 -16.14 24.02
N SER A 31 2.30 -15.57 24.05
CA SER A 31 1.06 -16.31 24.25
C SER A 31 0.70 -17.17 23.03
N ARG A 32 0.66 -18.50 23.21
CA ARG A 32 0.21 -19.44 22.17
C ARG A 32 -1.23 -19.16 21.74
N ARG A 33 -2.12 -18.81 22.69
CA ARG A 33 -3.53 -18.51 22.41
C ARG A 33 -3.66 -17.31 21.47
N VAL A 34 -2.92 -16.23 21.74
CA VAL A 34 -2.91 -15.02 20.88
C VAL A 34 -2.39 -15.34 19.48
N ARG A 35 -1.26 -16.07 19.36
CA ARG A 35 -0.72 -16.46 18.05
C ARG A 35 -1.71 -17.25 17.21
N ILE A 36 -2.42 -18.22 17.81
CA ILE A 36 -3.41 -19.04 17.09
C ILE A 36 -4.59 -18.18 16.64
N TYR A 37 -5.12 -17.33 17.53
CA TYR A 37 -6.24 -16.44 17.21
C TYR A 37 -5.88 -15.49 16.04
N VAL A 38 -4.77 -14.75 16.18
CA VAL A 38 -4.32 -13.80 15.15
C VAL A 38 -4.02 -14.54 13.84
N ALA A 39 -3.37 -15.71 13.87
CA ALA A 39 -3.11 -16.47 12.65
C ALA A 39 -4.38 -16.98 11.94
N ARG A 40 -5.46 -17.26 12.67
CA ARG A 40 -6.76 -17.58 12.07
C ARG A 40 -7.37 -16.33 11.41
N TYR A 41 -7.35 -15.21 12.11
CA TYR A 41 -7.86 -13.93 11.62
C TYR A 41 -7.07 -13.42 10.39
N THR A 42 -5.74 -13.41 10.45
CA THR A 42 -4.86 -13.03 9.34
C THR A 42 -5.09 -13.88 8.10
N ARG A 43 -5.43 -15.18 8.26
CA ARG A 43 -5.78 -16.03 7.12
C ARG A 43 -7.04 -15.59 6.40
N GLN A 44 -8.02 -15.04 7.11
CA GLN A 44 -9.23 -14.48 6.51
C GLN A 44 -8.90 -13.20 5.73
N ILE A 45 -8.16 -12.26 6.34
CA ILE A 45 -7.76 -11.01 5.68
C ILE A 45 -6.86 -11.26 4.47
N MET A 46 -5.95 -12.25 4.53
CA MET A 46 -5.05 -12.54 3.41
C MET A 46 -5.80 -12.94 2.13
N LYS A 47 -7.03 -13.47 2.24
CA LYS A 47 -7.86 -13.80 1.07
C LYS A 47 -8.28 -12.53 0.31
N SER A 48 -8.59 -11.46 1.02
CA SER A 48 -9.01 -10.18 0.42
C SER A 48 -7.84 -9.22 0.19
N HIS A 49 -6.69 -9.42 0.83
CA HIS A 49 -5.51 -8.56 0.72
C HIS A 49 -5.18 -8.13 -0.72
N SER A 50 -5.08 -9.08 -1.66
CA SER A 50 -4.79 -8.75 -3.06
C SER A 50 -5.90 -7.93 -3.72
N ALA A 51 -7.17 -8.23 -3.43
CA ALA A 51 -8.31 -7.50 -3.98
C ALA A 51 -8.37 -6.07 -3.44
N VAL A 52 -8.13 -5.86 -2.14
CA VAL A 52 -8.04 -4.53 -1.52
C VAL A 52 -6.88 -3.74 -2.12
N GLY A 53 -5.73 -4.39 -2.35
CA GLY A 53 -4.58 -3.75 -3.00
C GLY A 53 -4.91 -3.27 -4.42
N ILE A 54 -5.57 -4.10 -5.22
CA ILE A 54 -6.02 -3.75 -6.57
C ILE A 54 -7.04 -2.60 -6.54
N ALA A 55 -8.02 -2.66 -5.64
CA ALA A 55 -9.00 -1.59 -5.47
C ALA A 55 -8.33 -0.25 -5.06
N GLY A 56 -7.34 -0.30 -4.17
CA GLY A 56 -6.53 0.86 -3.80
C GLY A 56 -5.75 1.42 -4.99
N SER A 57 -5.20 0.57 -5.84
CA SER A 57 -4.51 1.00 -7.07
C SER A 57 -5.46 1.67 -8.06
N PHE A 58 -6.68 1.15 -8.25
CA PHE A 58 -7.69 1.82 -9.07
C PHE A 58 -8.06 3.20 -8.50
N ALA A 59 -8.20 3.31 -7.17
CA ALA A 59 -8.45 4.60 -6.53
C ALA A 59 -7.29 5.60 -6.75
N ILE A 60 -6.03 5.14 -6.76
CA ILE A 60 -4.86 5.98 -7.11
C ILE A 60 -4.90 6.42 -8.58
N ILE A 61 -5.22 5.52 -9.52
CA ILE A 61 -5.32 5.88 -10.94
C ILE A 61 -6.39 6.97 -11.14
N LEU A 62 -7.56 6.78 -10.51
CA LEU A 62 -8.62 7.78 -10.54
C LEU A 62 -8.19 9.09 -9.88
N HIS A 63 -7.48 9.03 -8.75
CA HIS A 63 -6.91 10.21 -8.09
C HIS A 63 -5.97 10.97 -9.03
N ILE A 64 -5.02 10.30 -9.66
CA ILE A 64 -4.09 10.89 -10.63
C ILE A 64 -4.87 11.56 -11.77
N TYR A 65 -5.82 10.84 -12.39
CA TYR A 65 -6.63 11.37 -13.49
C TYR A 65 -7.34 12.68 -13.10
N THR A 66 -7.98 12.72 -11.94
CA THR A 66 -8.70 13.92 -11.47
C THR A 66 -7.78 15.11 -11.11
N VAL A 67 -6.50 14.85 -10.86
CA VAL A 67 -5.50 15.89 -10.55
C VAL A 67 -4.80 16.38 -11.83
N THR A 68 -4.64 15.52 -12.84
CA THR A 68 -4.02 15.85 -14.14
C THR A 68 -4.96 16.61 -15.08
N ASP A 69 -6.26 16.34 -15.03
CA ASP A 69 -7.26 16.92 -15.94
C ASP A 69 -7.40 18.45 -15.78
N GLY A 70 -6.95 19.01 -14.65
CA GLY A 70 -6.94 20.44 -14.38
C GLY A 70 -5.80 21.25 -15.02
N GLY A 71 -4.97 20.65 -15.89
CA GLY A 71 -3.91 21.35 -16.63
C GLY A 71 -2.68 21.78 -15.82
N SER A 72 -2.67 21.57 -14.49
CA SER A 72 -1.61 22.02 -13.58
C SER A 72 -0.52 20.99 -13.27
N PHE A 73 -0.48 19.87 -14.00
CA PHE A 73 0.41 18.73 -13.70
C PHE A 73 1.91 19.08 -13.74
N PHE A 74 2.28 20.15 -14.44
CA PHE A 74 3.66 20.62 -14.57
C PHE A 74 4.02 21.80 -13.66
N ALA A 75 3.13 22.22 -12.76
CA ALA A 75 3.53 23.18 -11.74
C ALA A 75 4.62 22.52 -10.87
N SER A 76 5.78 23.16 -10.73
CA SER A 76 6.97 22.68 -9.99
C SER A 76 6.77 22.53 -8.47
N LYS A 77 5.58 22.13 -8.02
CA LYS A 77 5.24 21.92 -6.62
C LYS A 77 5.74 20.54 -6.16
N PRO A 78 6.38 20.45 -4.98
CA PRO A 78 6.88 19.19 -4.42
C PRO A 78 5.83 18.07 -4.31
N VAL A 79 4.54 18.42 -4.20
CA VAL A 79 3.44 17.45 -4.14
C VAL A 79 3.34 16.54 -5.38
N TYR A 80 3.62 17.06 -6.58
CA TYR A 80 3.57 16.26 -7.80
C TYR A 80 4.74 15.30 -7.87
N THR A 81 5.96 15.77 -7.57
CA THR A 81 7.16 14.93 -7.54
C THR A 81 7.02 13.79 -6.54
N THR A 82 6.55 14.08 -5.33
CA THR A 82 6.32 13.05 -4.30
C THR A 82 5.22 12.07 -4.70
N GLY A 83 4.18 12.53 -5.40
CA GLY A 83 3.12 11.68 -5.94
C GLY A 83 3.61 10.72 -7.02
N VAL A 84 4.45 11.20 -7.95
CA VAL A 84 5.10 10.35 -8.98
C VAL A 84 6.00 9.30 -8.34
N VAL A 85 6.82 9.69 -7.36
CA VAL A 85 7.68 8.76 -6.63
C VAL A 85 6.86 7.68 -5.92
N ALA A 86 5.77 8.06 -5.24
CA ALA A 86 4.86 7.10 -4.62
C ALA A 86 4.22 6.15 -5.66
N GLY A 87 3.83 6.67 -6.83
CA GLY A 87 3.32 5.88 -7.96
C GLY A 87 4.32 4.85 -8.48
N ILE A 88 5.60 5.20 -8.59
CA ILE A 88 6.67 4.26 -8.98
C ILE A 88 6.77 3.13 -7.96
N PHE A 89 6.80 3.44 -6.66
CA PHE A 89 6.86 2.42 -5.61
C PHE A 89 5.59 1.57 -5.51
N LEU A 90 4.43 2.11 -5.88
CA LEU A 90 3.20 1.33 -6.03
C LEU A 90 3.38 0.26 -7.11
N ILE A 91 3.86 0.63 -8.29
CA ILE A 91 4.11 -0.31 -9.40
C ILE A 91 5.07 -1.42 -8.94
N LEU A 92 6.18 -1.06 -8.30
CA LEU A 92 7.13 -2.05 -7.75
C LEU A 92 6.48 -2.98 -6.71
N THR A 93 5.58 -2.44 -5.88
CA THR A 93 4.84 -3.21 -4.88
C THR A 93 3.88 -4.20 -5.53
N LEU A 94 3.15 -3.77 -6.56
CA LEU A 94 2.22 -4.63 -7.32
C LEU A 94 2.98 -5.72 -8.09
N LEU A 95 4.07 -5.37 -8.78
CA LEU A 95 4.91 -6.33 -9.49
C LEU A 95 5.50 -7.37 -8.54
N SER A 96 6.05 -6.95 -7.41
CA SER A 96 6.58 -7.88 -6.40
C SER A 96 5.47 -8.76 -5.79
N GLY A 97 4.26 -8.21 -5.62
CA GLY A 97 3.07 -8.96 -5.17
C GLY A 97 2.63 -10.03 -6.17
N TYR A 98 2.59 -9.68 -7.46
CA TYR A 98 2.31 -10.61 -8.55
C TYR A 98 3.36 -11.72 -8.65
N LEU A 99 4.65 -11.38 -8.55
CA LEU A 99 5.71 -12.38 -8.53
C LEU A 99 5.59 -13.33 -7.32
N ARG A 100 5.15 -12.82 -6.16
CA ARG A 100 4.90 -13.63 -4.97
C ARG A 100 3.73 -14.59 -5.14
N SER A 101 2.66 -14.19 -5.85
CA SER A 101 1.51 -15.07 -6.10
C SER A 101 1.87 -16.24 -7.03
N ARG A 102 2.80 -16.03 -7.98
CA ARG A 102 3.31 -17.09 -8.87
C ARG A 102 4.22 -18.11 -8.18
N LYS A 103 5.03 -17.69 -7.21
CA LYS A 103 5.90 -18.59 -6.42
C LYS A 103 6.12 -18.01 -5.03
N ALA A 104 5.63 -18.73 -4.02
CA ALA A 104 5.86 -18.37 -2.64
C ALA A 104 7.27 -18.82 -2.20
N ASN A 105 8.22 -17.90 -2.12
CA ASN A 105 9.52 -18.15 -1.51
C ASN A 105 9.92 -17.00 -0.56
N GLY A 106 10.88 -17.29 0.32
CA GLY A 106 11.31 -16.33 1.36
C GLY A 106 11.88 -15.03 0.77
N PHE A 107 12.56 -15.10 -0.38
CA PHE A 107 13.12 -13.93 -1.07
C PHE A 107 12.03 -12.99 -1.61
N ARG A 108 11.07 -13.52 -2.37
CA ARG A 108 9.93 -12.76 -2.93
C ARG A 108 9.07 -12.15 -1.83
N ARG A 109 8.87 -12.86 -0.72
CA ARG A 109 8.19 -12.31 0.46
C ARG A 109 8.91 -11.09 1.02
N ARG A 110 10.23 -11.17 1.21
CA ARG A 110 11.04 -10.05 1.71
C ARG A 110 11.03 -8.87 0.73
N ASN A 111 11.14 -9.13 -0.58
CA ASN A 111 11.12 -8.07 -1.58
C ASN A 111 9.78 -7.35 -1.62
N HIS A 112 8.67 -8.09 -1.58
CA HIS A 112 7.34 -7.48 -1.50
C HIS A 112 7.19 -6.64 -0.23
N GLN A 113 7.62 -7.15 0.93
CA GLN A 113 7.60 -6.37 2.18
C GLN A 113 8.42 -5.09 2.11
N ARG A 114 9.63 -5.14 1.53
CA ARG A 114 10.48 -3.96 1.34
C ARG A 114 9.82 -2.95 0.39
N ALA A 115 9.32 -3.41 -0.75
CA ALA A 115 8.62 -2.55 -1.71
C ALA A 115 7.40 -1.88 -1.08
N SER A 116 6.57 -2.65 -0.36
CA SER A 116 5.41 -2.12 0.36
C SER A 116 5.80 -1.09 1.43
N LEU A 117 6.93 -1.28 2.11
CA LEU A 117 7.43 -0.31 3.09
C LEU A 117 7.85 1.00 2.41
N PHE A 118 8.63 0.93 1.32
CA PHE A 118 9.01 2.13 0.57
C PHE A 118 7.80 2.86 -0.02
N PHE A 119 6.83 2.12 -0.57
CA PHE A 119 5.56 2.69 -1.01
C PHE A 119 4.82 3.39 0.14
N THR A 120 4.73 2.76 1.30
CA THR A 120 4.08 3.36 2.48
C THR A 120 4.76 4.66 2.90
N LEU A 121 6.10 4.65 3.00
CA LEU A 121 6.87 5.84 3.40
C LEU A 121 6.67 6.99 2.40
N THR A 122 6.73 6.69 1.10
CA THR A 122 6.56 7.70 0.05
C THR A 122 5.13 8.25 0.00
N VAL A 123 4.10 7.42 0.25
CA VAL A 123 2.72 7.88 0.40
C VAL A 123 2.54 8.78 1.62
N ILE A 124 3.14 8.44 2.78
CA ILE A 124 3.09 9.30 3.97
C ILE A 124 3.72 10.67 3.67
N VAL A 125 4.89 10.68 3.04
CA VAL A 125 5.55 11.93 2.61
C VAL A 125 4.65 12.71 1.65
N HIS A 126 4.04 12.06 0.66
CA HIS A 126 3.13 12.71 -0.27
C HIS A 126 1.91 13.33 0.43
N ILE A 127 1.30 12.62 1.39
CA ILE A 127 0.18 13.16 2.19
C ILE A 127 0.62 14.40 2.97
N ILE A 128 1.78 14.36 3.64
CA ILE A 128 2.30 15.51 4.38
C ILE A 128 2.55 16.71 3.44
N MET A 129 3.16 16.47 2.28
CA MET A 129 3.44 17.51 1.29
C MET A 129 2.18 18.03 0.59
N SER A 130 1.09 17.27 0.60
CA SER A 130 -0.21 17.72 0.07
C SER A 130 -0.97 18.66 1.03
N SER A 131 -0.59 18.66 2.31
CA SER A 131 -1.16 19.53 3.35
C SER A 131 -0.38 20.81 3.62
N LEU A 132 0.75 21.01 2.94
CA LEU A 132 1.60 22.20 2.98
C LEU A 132 1.35 23.06 1.74
#